data_AF-A0A2R6NCN6-F1
#
_entry.id   AF-A0A2R6NCN6-F1
#
_cell.length_a   1.000
_cell.length_b   1.000
_cell.length_c   1.000
_cell.angle_alpha   90.00
_cell.angle_beta   90.00
_cell.angle_gamma   90.00
#
_symmetry.space_group_name_H-M   'P 1'
#
loop_
_entity.id
_entity.type
_entity.pdbx_description
1 polymer ?
#
loop_
_entity_poly.entity_id
_entity_poly.type
_entity_poly.pdbx_seq_one_letter_code
_entity_poly.pdbx_strand_id
1 'polypeptide(L)'
;MSLANRWQRFRSAETWRWLAMVIAIAVGLVAAWVHWAGLFVGGALVGLASATRGRALLAGFGFGVLVVAAFVVTLFVGGDLTQYLAMGQIVAISLALPPVVAAFAALVRWLV
;
A
#
# COMPACT_ATOMS: atom_id res chain seq x y z
N MET A 1 -9.98 -37.83 -0.15
CA MET A 1 -8.99 -36.73 -0.07
C MET A 1 -8.66 -36.46 1.39
N SER A 2 -7.39 -36.52 1.81
CA SER A 2 -7.00 -36.42 3.23
C SER A 2 -6.95 -34.96 3.73
N LEU A 3 -7.17 -34.77 5.03
CA LEU A 3 -7.11 -33.47 5.71
C LEU A 3 -5.74 -32.77 5.54
N ALA A 4 -4.66 -33.55 5.45
CA ALA A 4 -3.31 -33.03 5.22
C ALA A 4 -3.19 -32.28 3.88
N ASN A 5 -3.81 -32.78 2.81
CA ASN A 5 -3.84 -32.12 1.51
C ASN A 5 -4.65 -30.81 1.52
N ARG A 6 -5.68 -30.69 2.38
CA ARG A 6 -6.42 -29.43 2.53
C ARG A 6 -5.55 -28.38 3.23
N TRP A 7 -4.87 -28.76 4.31
CA TRP A 7 -3.97 -27.87 5.06
C TRP A 7 -2.81 -27.33 4.21
N GLN A 8 -2.19 -28.17 3.40
CA GLN A 8 -1.13 -27.73 2.48
C GLN A 8 -1.65 -26.74 1.43
N ARG A 9 -2.85 -26.96 0.86
CA ARG A 9 -3.48 -26.05 -0.11
C ARG A 9 -3.86 -24.70 0.50
N PHE A 10 -4.38 -24.70 1.73
CA PHE A 10 -4.67 -23.45 2.43
C PHE A 10 -3.40 -22.64 2.67
N ARG A 11 -2.35 -23.30 3.17
CA ARG A 11 -1.07 -22.65 3.46
C ARG A 11 -0.41 -22.15 2.18
N SER A 12 -0.40 -22.92 1.09
CA SER A 12 0.16 -22.47 -0.19
C SER A 12 -0.60 -21.28 -0.78
N ALA A 13 -1.94 -21.28 -0.71
CA ALA A 13 -2.76 -20.17 -1.18
C ALA A 13 -2.55 -18.90 -0.34
N GLU A 14 -2.37 -19.06 0.97
CA GLU A 14 -2.07 -17.95 1.88
C GLU A 14 -0.65 -17.41 1.70
N THR A 15 0.36 -18.27 1.62
CA THR A 15 1.75 -17.88 1.36
C THR A 15 1.88 -17.16 0.03
N TRP A 16 1.22 -17.66 -1.03
CA TRP A 16 1.24 -17.01 -2.33
C TRP A 16 0.61 -15.62 -2.30
N ARG A 17 -0.51 -15.46 -1.57
CA ARG A 17 -1.15 -14.15 -1.38
C ARG A 17 -0.26 -13.19 -0.58
N TRP A 18 0.43 -13.70 0.44
CA TRP A 18 1.40 -12.91 1.19
C TRP A 18 2.56 -12.44 0.32
N LEU A 19 3.14 -13.34 -0.48
CA LEU A 19 4.19 -12.98 -1.43
C LEU A 19 3.71 -11.95 -2.45
N ALA A 20 2.53 -12.15 -3.03
CA ALA A 20 1.92 -11.19 -3.95
C ALA A 20 1.72 -9.82 -3.29
N MET A 21 1.30 -9.78 -2.03
CA MET A 21 1.15 -8.54 -1.26
C MET A 21 2.50 -7.83 -1.05
N VAL A 22 3.54 -8.58 -0.64
CA VAL A 22 4.88 -8.02 -0.43
C VAL A 22 5.46 -7.48 -1.73
N ILE A 23 5.32 -8.22 -2.83
CA ILE A 23 5.76 -7.77 -4.16
C ILE A 23 4.98 -6.52 -4.60
N ALA A 24 3.66 -6.52 -4.42
CA ALA A 24 2.81 -5.36 -4.73
C ALA A 24 3.25 -4.11 -3.98
N ILE A 25 3.54 -4.23 -2.68
CA ILE A 25 4.06 -3.14 -1.84
C ILE A 25 5.42 -2.67 -2.36
N ALA A 26 6.35 -3.59 -2.61
CA ALA A 26 7.70 -3.23 -3.07
C ALA A 26 7.67 -2.50 -4.42
N VAL A 27 6.92 -3.04 -5.39
CA VAL A 27 6.73 -2.42 -6.72
C VAL A 27 6.05 -1.06 -6.58
N GLY A 28 5.00 -0.97 -5.74
CA GLY A 28 4.30 0.28 -5.47
C GLY A 28 5.20 1.35 -4.86
N LEU A 29 6.03 1.00 -3.88
CA LEU A 29 6.97 1.93 -3.24
C LEU A 29 8.01 2.45 -4.24
N VAL A 30 8.61 1.54 -5.02
CA VAL A 30 9.59 1.93 -6.06
C VAL A 30 8.94 2.85 -7.09
N ALA A 31 7.74 2.51 -7.56
CA ALA A 31 7.00 3.35 -8.49
C ALA A 31 6.68 4.73 -7.89
N ALA A 32 6.21 4.77 -6.64
CA ALA A 32 5.87 6.01 -5.94
C ALA A 32 7.08 6.90 -5.68
N TRP A 33 8.26 6.29 -5.47
CA TRP A 33 9.53 6.99 -5.34
C TRP A 33 9.93 7.69 -6.64
N VAL A 34 9.72 7.03 -7.79
CA VAL A 34 10.06 7.59 -9.11
C VAL A 34 9.03 8.63 -9.54
N HIS A 35 7.74 8.38 -9.30
CA HIS A 35 6.67 9.27 -9.72
C HIS A 35 5.42 9.11 -8.84
N TRP A 36 4.71 10.21 -8.55
CA TRP A 36 3.51 10.20 -7.70
C TRP A 36 2.38 9.27 -8.23
N ALA A 37 2.34 9.03 -9.55
CA ALA A 37 1.43 8.05 -10.16
C ALA A 37 1.60 6.62 -9.60
N GLY A 38 2.77 6.31 -9.02
CA GLY A 38 3.02 5.05 -8.33
C GLY A 38 2.10 4.78 -7.14
N LEU A 39 1.46 5.81 -6.56
CA LEU A 39 0.41 5.62 -5.55
C LEU A 39 -0.80 4.86 -6.11
N PHE A 40 -1.19 5.14 -7.35
CA PHE A 40 -2.28 4.43 -8.02
C PHE A 40 -1.88 3.00 -8.35
N VAL A 41 -0.66 2.82 -8.88
CA VAL A 41 -0.13 1.48 -9.21
C VAL A 41 -0.04 0.62 -7.95
N GLY A 42 0.60 1.12 -6.89
CA GLY A 42 0.73 0.42 -5.63
C GLY A 42 -0.62 0.10 -4.99
N GLY A 43 -1.52 1.09 -4.89
CA GLY A 43 -2.88 0.92 -4.38
C GLY A 43 -3.70 -0.13 -5.14
N ALA A 44 -3.62 -0.11 -6.48
CA ALA A 44 -4.27 -1.12 -7.33
C ALA A 44 -3.68 -2.51 -7.10
N LEU A 45 -2.35 -2.66 -7.06
CA LEU A 45 -1.68 -3.95 -6.87
C LEU A 45 -2.01 -4.58 -5.51
N VAL A 46 -1.94 -3.81 -4.41
CA VAL A 46 -2.29 -4.33 -3.07
C VAL A 46 -3.79 -4.62 -2.96
N GLY A 47 -4.62 -3.84 -3.66
CA GLY A 47 -6.04 -4.11 -3.83
C GLY A 47 -6.27 -5.46 -4.49
N LEU A 48 -5.66 -5.72 -5.65
CA LEU A 48 -5.77 -6.98 -6.40
C LEU A 48 -5.23 -8.18 -5.63
N ALA A 49 -4.12 -8.02 -4.89
CA ALA A 49 -3.53 -9.07 -4.06
C ALA A 49 -4.38 -9.43 -2.81
N SER A 50 -5.32 -8.57 -2.42
CA SER A 50 -6.17 -8.80 -1.25
C SER A 50 -7.19 -9.92 -1.47
N ALA A 51 -7.59 -10.64 -0.41
CA ALA A 51 -8.58 -11.72 -0.55
C ALA A 51 -10.01 -11.24 -0.77
N THR A 52 -10.39 -10.14 -0.14
CA THR A 52 -11.77 -9.65 -0.13
C THR A 52 -11.79 -8.17 -0.43
N ARG A 53 -12.93 -7.69 -0.90
CA ARG A 53 -13.15 -6.27 -1.25
C ARG A 53 -12.84 -5.33 -0.06
N GLY A 54 -13.35 -5.64 1.13
CA GLY A 54 -13.03 -4.86 2.34
C GLY A 54 -11.54 -4.85 2.69
N ARG A 55 -10.84 -5.99 2.54
CA ARG A 55 -9.39 -6.07 2.76
C ARG A 55 -8.61 -5.29 1.69
N ALA A 56 -9.15 -5.16 0.47
CA ALA A 56 -8.55 -4.38 -0.60
C ALA A 56 -8.44 -2.90 -0.24
N LEU A 57 -9.53 -2.30 0.26
CA LEU A 57 -9.53 -0.91 0.71
C LEU A 57 -8.58 -0.69 1.89
N LEU A 58 -8.59 -1.60 2.87
CA LEU A 58 -7.65 -1.55 3.98
C LEU A 58 -6.20 -1.68 3.53
N ALA A 59 -5.91 -2.56 2.55
CA ALA A 59 -4.58 -2.72 1.99
C ALA A 59 -4.13 -1.48 1.21
N GLY A 60 -5.02 -0.89 0.39
CA GLY A 60 -4.74 0.36 -0.33
C GLY A 60 -4.47 1.52 0.62
N PHE A 61 -5.34 1.71 1.61
CA PHE A 61 -5.14 2.72 2.66
C PHE A 61 -3.83 2.49 3.42
N GLY A 62 -3.58 1.25 3.86
CA GLY A 62 -2.36 0.86 4.57
C GLY A 62 -1.09 1.09 3.74
N PHE A 63 -1.13 0.83 2.43
CA PHE A 63 -0.03 1.15 1.53
C PHE A 63 0.21 2.66 1.44
N GLY A 64 -0.83 3.48 1.34
CA GLY A 64 -0.65 4.94 1.36
C GLY A 64 -0.09 5.45 2.68
N VAL A 65 -0.51 4.86 3.82
CA VAL A 65 0.09 5.15 5.14
C VAL A 65 1.56 4.74 5.18
N LEU A 66 1.93 3.60 4.59
CA LEU A 66 3.32 3.15 4.48
C LEU A 66 4.17 4.15 3.67
N VAL A 67 3.63 4.67 2.56
CA VAL A 67 4.31 5.70 1.75
C VAL A 67 4.52 6.98 2.56
N VAL A 68 3.51 7.42 3.31
CA VAL A 68 3.63 8.58 4.22
C VAL A 68 4.70 8.34 5.28
N ALA A 69 4.71 7.16 5.90
CA ALA A 69 5.73 6.81 6.89
C ALA A 69 7.14 6.84 6.29
N ALA A 70 7.34 6.28 5.10
CA ALA A 70 8.62 6.33 4.39
C ALA A 70 9.05 7.76 4.04
N PHE A 71 8.09 8.61 3.64
CA PHE A 71 8.34 10.03 3.37
C PHE A 71 8.76 10.78 4.65
N VAL A 72 8.04 10.61 5.75
CA VAL A 72 8.37 11.24 7.05
C VAL A 72 9.73 10.78 7.56
N VAL A 73 10.07 9.49 7.41
CA VAL A 73 11.40 8.97 7.75
C VAL A 73 12.48 9.62 6.90
N THR A 74 12.25 9.80 5.60
CA THR A 74 13.19 10.51 4.71
C THR A 74 13.45 11.94 5.20
N LEU A 75 12.39 12.67 5.56
CA LEU A 75 12.52 14.03 6.10
C LEU A 75 13.25 14.07 7.45
N PHE A 76 12.97 13.10 8.33
CA PHE A 76 13.63 13.01 9.63
C PHE A 76 15.13 12.76 9.48
N VAL A 77 15.51 11.80 8.62
CA VAL A 77 16.92 11.48 8.34
C VAL A 77 17.63 12.64 7.64
N GLY A 78 16.92 13.38 6.78
CA GLY A 78 17.44 14.59 6.11
C GLY A 78 17.56 15.82 7.02
N GLY A 79 16.90 15.84 8.18
CA GLY A 79 16.84 17.01 9.07
C GLY A 79 15.80 18.06 8.68
N ASP A 80 15.01 17.82 7.63
CA ASP A 80 14.04 18.77 7.06
C ASP A 80 12.66 18.70 7.75
N LEU A 81 12.45 17.76 8.68
CA LEU A 81 11.14 17.48 9.28
C LEU A 81 10.51 18.71 9.93
N THR A 82 11.29 19.53 10.64
CA THR A 82 10.77 20.74 11.29
C THR A 82 10.30 21.78 10.28
N GLN A 83 11.04 21.96 9.18
CA GLN A 83 10.66 22.89 8.11
C GLN A 83 9.40 22.42 7.38
N TYR A 84 9.32 21.11 7.10
CA TYR A 84 8.13 20.51 6.54
C TYR A 84 6.91 20.74 7.43
N LEU A 85 7.01 20.48 8.74
CA LEU A 85 5.91 20.70 9.68
C LEU A 85 5.46 22.17 9.78
N ALA A 86 6.36 23.12 9.53
CA ALA A 86 6.04 24.55 9.47
C ALA A 86 5.25 24.96 8.22
N MET A 87 5.09 24.08 7.22
CA MET A 87 4.33 24.37 5.98
C MET A 87 2.79 24.41 6.19
N GLY A 88 2.31 24.16 7.41
CA GLY A 88 0.90 24.31 7.78
C GLY A 88 -0.03 23.39 6.98
N GLN A 89 -0.96 23.96 6.22
CA GLN A 89 -1.97 23.21 5.47
C GLN A 89 -1.36 22.23 4.44
N ILE A 90 -0.18 22.53 3.90
CA ILE A 90 0.49 21.65 2.94
C ILE A 90 0.86 20.30 3.59
N VAL A 91 1.19 20.30 4.89
CA VAL A 91 1.43 19.07 5.66
C VAL A 91 0.18 18.21 5.69
N ALA A 92 -0.96 18.79 6.06
CA ALA A 92 -2.22 18.05 6.14
C ALA A 92 -2.58 17.39 4.80
N ILE A 93 -2.44 18.12 3.69
CA ILE A 93 -2.74 17.60 2.35
C ILE A 93 -1.76 16.48 1.96
N SER A 94 -0.46 16.68 2.17
CA SER A 94 0.57 15.69 1.79
C SER A 94 0.53 14.41 2.62
N LEU A 95 0.04 14.47 3.87
CA LEU A 95 -0.20 13.28 4.69
C LEU A 95 -1.52 12.58 4.36
N ALA A 96 -2.56 13.32 3.97
CA ALA A 96 -3.89 12.76 3.69
C ALA A 96 -4.02 12.17 2.29
N LEU A 97 -3.40 12.79 1.27
CA LEU A 97 -3.55 12.37 -0.12
C LEU A 97 -3.08 10.94 -0.39
N PRO A 98 -1.89 10.47 0.06
CA PRO A 98 -1.42 9.14 -0.31
C PRO A 98 -2.33 8.00 0.17
N PRO A 99 -2.81 7.96 1.44
CA PRO A 99 -3.80 6.98 1.88
C PRO A 99 -5.10 7.02 1.07
N VAL A 100 -5.61 8.21 0.75
CA VAL A 100 -6.87 8.38 0.00
C VAL A 100 -6.72 7.90 -1.45
N VAL A 101 -5.67 8.32 -2.13
CA VAL A 101 -5.39 7.97 -3.53
C VAL A 101 -5.14 6.46 -3.67
N ALA A 102 -4.35 5.88 -2.78
CA ALA A 102 -4.07 4.44 -2.81
C ALA A 102 -5.32 3.61 -2.47
N ALA A 103 -6.14 4.04 -1.50
CA ALA A 103 -7.43 3.41 -1.22
C ALA A 103 -8.39 3.50 -2.41
N PHE A 104 -8.46 4.65 -3.07
CA PHE A 104 -9.25 4.83 -4.28
C PHE A 104 -8.80 3.89 -5.40
N ALA A 105 -7.49 3.76 -5.65
CA ALA A 105 -6.97 2.86 -6.67
C ALA A 105 -7.24 1.37 -6.35
N ALA A 106 -7.30 1.00 -5.06
CA ALA A 106 -7.65 -0.35 -4.64
C ALA A 106 -9.11 -0.76 -5.00
N LEU A 107 -9.96 0.19 -5.37
CA LEU A 107 -11.30 -0.09 -5.91
C LEU A 107 -11.27 -0.88 -7.22
N VAL A 108 -10.12 -0.98 -7.91
CA VAL A 108 -9.95 -1.85 -9.08
C VAL A 108 -10.37 -3.30 -8.80
N ARG A 109 -10.28 -3.76 -7.55
CA ARG A 109 -10.75 -5.11 -7.14
C ARG A 109 -12.25 -5.32 -7.32
N TRP A 110 -13.06 -4.29 -7.49
CA TRP A 110 -14.49 -4.45 -7.79
C TRP A 110 -14.76 -4.80 -9.25
N LEU A 111 -13.75 -4.68 -10.12
CA LEU A 111 -13.83 -5.02 -11.54
C LEU A 111 -13.52 -6.50 -11.81
N VAL A 112 -13.10 -7.25 -10.78
CA VAL A 112 -12.68 -8.67 -10.85
C VAL A 112 -13.47 -9.48 -9.82
#